data_AF-A0A7C2RIX4-F1
#
_entry.id   AF-A0A7C2RIX4-F1
#
_cell.length_a   1.000
_cell.length_b   1.000
_cell.length_c   1.000
_cell.angle_alpha   90.00
_cell.angle_beta   90.00
_cell.angle_gamma   90.00
#
_symmetry.space_group_name_H-M   'P 1'
#
loop_
_entity.id
_entity.type
_entity.pdbx_description
1 polymer ?
#
loop_
_entity_poly.entity_id
_entity_poly.type
_entity_poly.pdbx_seq_one_letter_code
_entity_poly.pdbx_strand_id
1 'polypeptide(L)'
;MKTIDDYNFQNKKALIRVDFNVPLNDDLEVGDTSRIEAAKPTIIKVLEDGGSAILMSHLGRPEGVEQKFSLENIVGKVSEIIGVKVKFVPECVGEVAEEAAEELQPGEVLLLENLRFHPEEKKGDDEFAKDLASLGDIYVNDAFGTAHRAHASTTIIAKYFKDKCFGYLLAKEIESLNKVLGNSQKPVTAVLGGAKVSTKITVIENILDKIDHLIIGGGMTYTFIKARGGKIGSSLVEDD
;
A
#
# COMPACT_ATOMS: atom_id res chain seq x y z
N MET A 1 -6.68 -6.41 16.24
CA MET A 1 -6.13 -5.50 15.24
C MET A 1 -6.48 -4.09 15.69
N LYS A 2 -5.53 -3.17 15.85
CA LYS A 2 -5.86 -1.76 16.13
C LYS A 2 -6.10 -1.04 14.80
N THR A 3 -7.24 -0.39 14.65
CA THR A 3 -7.56 0.43 13.48
C THR A 3 -7.43 1.90 13.81
N ILE A 4 -7.53 2.74 12.79
CA ILE A 4 -7.54 4.20 12.93
C ILE A 4 -8.67 4.71 13.85
N ASP A 5 -9.78 3.97 13.99
CA ASP A 5 -10.88 4.33 14.90
C ASP A 5 -10.53 4.17 16.38
N ASP A 6 -9.51 3.36 16.70
CA ASP A 6 -9.06 3.10 18.07
C ASP A 6 -8.09 4.18 18.60
N TYR A 7 -7.84 5.25 17.84
CA TYR A 7 -6.90 6.31 18.18
C TYR A 7 -7.51 7.70 17.98
N ASN A 8 -7.13 8.64 18.85
CA ASN A 8 -7.50 10.04 18.75
C ASN A 8 -6.31 10.85 18.23
N PHE A 9 -6.47 11.51 17.08
CA PHE A 9 -5.41 12.27 16.42
C PHE A 9 -5.31 13.74 16.87
N GLN A 10 -6.09 14.19 17.85
CA GLN A 10 -6.06 15.58 18.29
C GLN A 10 -4.63 16.04 18.65
N ASN A 11 -4.14 17.06 17.94
CA ASN A 11 -2.78 17.61 18.06
C ASN A 11 -1.66 16.57 17.80
N LYS A 12 -1.93 15.55 16.98
CA LYS A 12 -0.95 14.53 16.58
C LYS A 12 -0.61 14.64 15.10
N LYS A 13 0.65 14.38 14.79
CA LYS A 13 1.16 14.21 13.41
C LYS A 13 1.12 12.73 13.07
N ALA A 14 0.17 12.32 12.23
CA ALA A 14 0.08 10.95 11.76
C ALA A 14 0.98 10.76 10.55
N LEU A 15 1.96 9.88 10.67
CA LEU A 15 2.78 9.43 9.54
C LEU A 15 2.06 8.26 8.86
N ILE A 16 1.51 8.51 7.67
CA ILE A 16 0.62 7.60 6.96
C ILE A 16 1.33 7.00 5.74
N ARG A 17 1.54 5.69 5.74
CA ARG A 17 1.98 4.95 4.56
C ARG A 17 0.78 4.68 3.67
N VAL A 18 0.72 5.36 2.52
CA VAL A 18 -0.33 5.18 1.50
C VAL A 18 0.24 4.53 0.23
N ASP A 19 -0.62 4.00 -0.63
CA ASP A 19 -0.22 3.48 -1.94
C ASP A 19 -0.63 4.43 -3.06
N PHE A 20 0.12 5.52 -3.28
CA PHE A 20 -0.08 6.42 -4.43
C PHE A 20 0.73 6.02 -5.67
N ASN A 21 1.03 4.73 -5.85
CA ASN A 21 1.64 4.25 -7.08
C ASN A 21 0.57 4.16 -8.18
N VAL A 22 0.20 5.32 -8.73
CA VAL A 22 -0.80 5.51 -9.78
C VAL A 22 -0.13 5.52 -11.17
N PRO A 23 -0.84 5.10 -12.23
CA PRO A 23 -0.33 5.25 -13.59
C PRO A 23 -0.33 6.73 -13.99
N LEU A 24 0.78 7.17 -14.58
CA LEU A 24 0.92 8.49 -15.21
C LEU A 24 0.94 8.34 -16.73
N ASN A 25 0.34 9.30 -17.45
CA ASN A 25 0.47 9.40 -18.91
C ASN A 25 1.80 10.09 -19.31
N ASP A 26 2.02 10.28 -20.61
CA ASP A 26 3.24 10.91 -21.14
C ASP A 26 3.42 12.37 -20.67
N ASP A 27 2.32 13.05 -20.33
CA ASP A 27 2.28 14.41 -19.77
C ASP A 27 2.35 14.44 -18.22
N LEU A 28 2.64 13.29 -17.60
CA LEU A 28 2.71 13.10 -16.13
C LEU A 28 1.39 13.31 -15.37
N GLU A 29 0.26 13.23 -16.06
CA GLU A 29 -1.07 13.31 -15.46
C GLU A 29 -1.54 11.94 -14.96
N VAL A 30 -2.27 11.94 -13.84
CA VAL A 30 -2.81 10.73 -13.21
C VAL A 30 -3.94 10.14 -14.07
N GLY A 31 -3.73 8.92 -14.58
CA GLY A 31 -4.74 8.22 -15.39
C GLY A 31 -5.79 7.44 -14.61
N ASP A 32 -5.46 6.97 -13.39
CA ASP A 32 -6.38 6.23 -12.51
C ASP A 32 -6.23 6.72 -11.06
N THR A 33 -7.32 7.26 -10.52
CA THR A 33 -7.39 7.88 -9.19
C THR A 33 -7.78 6.92 -8.07
N SER A 34 -8.14 5.67 -8.40
CA SER A 34 -8.72 4.70 -7.47
C SER A 34 -7.89 4.52 -6.20
N ARG A 35 -6.56 4.56 -6.32
CA ARG A 35 -5.66 4.42 -5.16
C ARG A 35 -5.65 5.64 -4.24
N ILE A 36 -5.74 6.84 -4.81
CA ILE A 36 -5.79 8.08 -4.05
C ILE A 36 -7.14 8.16 -3.31
N GLU A 37 -8.23 7.85 -4.01
CA GLU A 37 -9.57 7.78 -3.44
C GLU A 37 -9.67 6.75 -2.31
N ALA A 38 -9.02 5.60 -2.44
CA ALA A 38 -9.01 4.57 -1.43
C ALA A 38 -8.34 5.00 -0.11
N ALA A 39 -7.32 5.85 -0.17
CA ALA A 39 -6.63 6.37 1.02
C ALA A 39 -7.33 7.57 1.66
N LYS A 40 -8.18 8.28 0.90
CA LYS A 40 -8.87 9.50 1.36
C LYS A 40 -9.57 9.33 2.71
N PRO A 41 -10.37 8.27 2.98
CA PRO A 41 -11.07 8.13 4.26
C PRO A 41 -10.13 8.14 5.47
N THR A 42 -8.97 7.47 5.35
CA THR A 42 -7.96 7.41 6.41
C THR A 42 -7.36 8.80 6.68
N ILE A 43 -7.07 9.56 5.62
CA ILE A 43 -6.52 10.90 5.73
C ILE A 43 -7.55 11.85 6.36
N ILE A 44 -8.79 11.84 5.88
CA ILE A 44 -9.87 12.69 6.40
C ILE A 44 -10.11 12.43 7.89
N LYS A 45 -10.12 11.16 8.32
CA LYS A 45 -10.27 10.81 9.74
C LYS A 45 -9.21 11.46 10.63
N VAL A 46 -7.94 11.49 10.21
CA VAL A 46 -6.87 12.16 10.96
C VAL A 46 -7.14 13.66 11.08
N LEU A 47 -7.57 14.30 9.99
CA LEU A 47 -7.84 15.74 9.96
C LEU A 47 -9.07 16.11 10.80
N GLU A 48 -10.15 15.33 10.70
CA GLU A 48 -11.40 15.55 11.44
C GLU A 48 -11.24 15.37 12.96
N ASP A 49 -10.32 14.52 13.39
CA ASP A 49 -9.92 14.37 14.79
C ASP A 49 -9.07 15.54 15.31
N GLY A 50 -8.68 16.48 14.45
CA GLY A 50 -7.81 17.62 14.79
C GLY A 50 -6.32 17.28 14.79
N GLY A 51 -5.91 16.26 14.03
CA GLY A 51 -4.52 15.95 13.75
C GLY A 51 -4.02 16.56 12.43
N SER A 52 -2.79 16.24 12.07
CA SER A 52 -2.21 16.52 10.76
C SER A 52 -1.67 15.23 10.13
N ALA A 53 -1.64 15.18 8.80
CA ALA A 53 -1.27 13.98 8.06
C ALA A 53 0.04 14.19 7.28
N ILE A 54 1.04 13.35 7.54
CA ILE A 54 2.27 13.27 6.77
C ILE A 54 2.19 12.00 5.94
N LEU A 55 1.99 12.16 4.63
CA LEU A 55 1.82 11.09 3.68
C LEU A 55 3.17 10.68 3.11
N MET A 56 3.44 9.37 3.12
CA MET A 56 4.60 8.81 2.46
C MET A 56 4.16 7.73 1.47
N SER A 57 4.68 7.83 0.25
CA SER A 57 4.31 6.93 -0.84
C SER A 57 5.53 6.47 -1.64
N HIS A 58 5.30 5.55 -2.59
CA HIS A 58 6.23 5.34 -3.68
C HIS A 58 5.50 5.53 -5.00
N LEU A 59 6.26 5.88 -6.05
CA LEU A 59 5.76 5.93 -7.42
C LEU A 59 6.72 5.18 -8.34
N GLY A 60 6.19 4.24 -9.12
CA GLY A 60 6.97 3.44 -10.05
C GLY A 60 8.09 2.62 -9.39
N ARG A 61 9.15 2.40 -10.17
CA ARG A 61 10.36 1.67 -9.77
C ARG A 61 11.59 2.43 -10.27
N PRO A 62 11.90 3.60 -9.69
CA PRO A 62 13.10 4.33 -10.06
C PRO A 62 14.38 3.52 -9.82
N GLU A 63 15.40 3.82 -10.63
CA GLU A 63 16.79 3.40 -10.41
C GLU A 63 17.64 4.49 -9.72
N GLY A 64 17.07 5.68 -9.56
CA GLY A 64 17.62 6.82 -8.82
C GLY A 64 16.59 7.95 -8.76
N VAL A 65 17.03 9.18 -8.51
CA VAL A 65 16.12 10.34 -8.58
C VAL A 65 15.74 10.58 -10.05
N GLU A 66 14.45 10.44 -10.36
CA GLU A 66 13.91 10.58 -11.71
C GLU A 66 12.64 11.43 -11.66
N GLN A 67 12.61 12.58 -12.35
CA GLN A 67 11.50 13.54 -12.28
C GLN A 67 10.13 12.92 -12.60
N LYS A 68 10.05 12.01 -13.58
CA LYS A 68 8.81 11.30 -13.94
C LYS A 68 8.23 10.43 -12.81
N PHE A 69 9.05 10.11 -11.81
CA PHE A 69 8.65 9.34 -10.63
C PHE A 69 8.59 10.21 -9.36
N SER A 70 8.78 11.52 -9.47
CA SER A 70 8.53 12.43 -8.34
C SER A 70 7.05 12.39 -7.97
N LEU A 71 6.76 12.42 -6.67
CA LEU A 71 5.41 12.55 -6.14
C LEU A 71 4.87 13.98 -6.30
N GLU A 72 5.72 14.96 -6.63
CA GLU A 72 5.28 16.32 -6.98
C GLU A 72 4.21 16.30 -8.09
N ASN A 73 4.40 15.43 -9.09
CA ASN A 73 3.51 15.28 -10.25
C ASN A 73 2.06 14.93 -9.86
N ILE A 74 1.85 14.32 -8.68
CA ILE A 74 0.52 13.91 -8.22
C ILE A 74 -0.09 14.85 -7.18
N VAL A 75 0.67 15.82 -6.63
CA VAL A 75 0.23 16.71 -5.53
C VAL A 75 -1.08 17.43 -5.86
N GLY A 76 -1.20 17.95 -7.09
CA GLY A 76 -2.41 18.62 -7.55
C GLY A 76 -3.64 17.71 -7.53
N LYS A 77 -3.50 16.50 -8.06
CA LYS A 77 -4.60 15.51 -8.10
C LYS A 77 -4.94 14.97 -6.71
N VAL A 78 -3.94 14.74 -5.87
CA VAL A 78 -4.14 14.33 -4.48
C VAL A 78 -4.88 15.42 -3.70
N SER A 79 -4.50 16.69 -3.85
CA SER A 79 -5.21 17.82 -3.22
C SER A 79 -6.67 17.93 -3.67
N GLU A 80 -6.93 17.79 -4.97
CA GLU A 80 -8.28 17.79 -5.55
C GLU A 80 -9.16 16.69 -4.93
N ILE A 81 -8.64 15.45 -4.87
CA ILE A 81 -9.40 14.30 -4.38
C ILE A 81 -9.64 14.39 -2.88
N ILE A 82 -8.62 14.74 -2.09
CA ILE A 82 -8.75 14.88 -0.64
C ILE A 82 -9.68 16.05 -0.31
N GLY A 83 -9.64 17.13 -1.11
CA GLY A 83 -10.40 18.36 -0.87
C GLY A 83 -9.69 19.33 0.10
N VAL A 84 -8.42 19.09 0.37
CA VAL A 84 -7.55 19.93 1.23
C VAL A 84 -6.25 20.16 0.48
N LYS A 85 -5.65 21.34 0.64
CA LYS A 85 -4.34 21.65 0.06
C LYS A 85 -3.28 20.70 0.65
N VAL A 86 -2.59 19.97 -0.22
CA VAL A 86 -1.44 19.15 0.15
C VAL A 86 -0.17 19.95 -0.04
N LYS A 87 0.61 20.10 1.02
CA LYS A 87 1.98 20.62 0.97
C LYS A 87 2.89 19.51 0.45
N PHE A 88 3.89 19.87 -0.34
CA PHE A 88 4.88 18.92 -0.83
C PHE A 88 6.26 19.30 -0.31
N VAL A 89 7.04 18.29 0.04
CA VAL A 89 8.46 18.45 0.40
C VAL A 89 9.30 17.54 -0.51
N PRO A 90 10.34 18.06 -1.17
CA PRO A 90 11.13 17.31 -2.15
C PRO A 90 12.10 16.29 -1.52
N GLU A 91 12.00 16.08 -0.21
CA GLU A 91 12.81 15.14 0.56
C GLU A 91 11.88 14.30 1.44
N CYS A 92 12.27 13.06 1.76
CA CYS A 92 11.50 12.22 2.68
C CYS A 92 12.18 11.99 4.04
N VAL A 93 13.43 12.41 4.17
CA VAL A 93 14.25 12.34 5.39
C VAL A 93 15.20 13.56 5.44
N GLY A 94 15.83 13.78 6.60
CA GLY A 94 16.76 14.89 6.80
C GLY A 94 16.09 16.22 7.12
N GLU A 95 16.91 17.25 7.32
CA GLU A 95 16.53 18.55 7.90
C GLU A 95 15.32 19.19 7.19
N VAL A 96 15.28 19.15 5.85
CA VAL A 96 14.18 19.72 5.06
C VAL A 96 12.84 19.02 5.33
N ALA A 97 12.84 17.69 5.48
CA ALA A 97 11.64 16.92 5.80
C ALA A 97 11.23 17.12 7.27
N GLU A 98 12.20 17.20 8.17
CA GLU A 98 11.99 17.43 9.60
C GLU A 98 11.36 18.81 9.84
N GLU A 99 11.91 19.89 9.26
CA GLU A 99 11.36 21.24 9.35
C GLU A 99 9.93 21.30 8.80
N ALA A 100 9.69 20.72 7.61
CA ALA A 100 8.35 20.69 7.01
C ALA A 100 7.34 19.93 7.87
N ALA A 101 7.76 18.83 8.52
CA ALA A 101 6.94 18.09 9.45
C ALA A 101 6.70 18.88 10.75
N GLU A 102 7.72 19.57 11.27
CA GLU A 102 7.66 20.41 12.47
C GLU A 102 6.65 21.56 12.32
N GLU A 103 6.70 22.27 11.20
CA GLU A 103 5.82 23.40 10.88
C GLU A 103 4.37 23.01 10.54
N LEU A 104 4.10 21.71 10.33
CA LEU A 104 2.79 21.22 9.92
C LEU A 104 1.74 21.45 11.02
N GLN A 105 0.69 22.21 10.69
CA GLN A 105 -0.38 22.58 11.61
C GLN A 105 -1.51 21.53 11.61
N PRO A 106 -2.30 21.42 12.69
CA PRO A 106 -3.52 20.63 12.70
C PRO A 106 -4.44 20.96 11.51
N GLY A 107 -4.99 19.93 10.87
CA GLY A 107 -5.82 20.06 9.66
C GLY A 107 -5.03 20.13 8.35
N GLU A 108 -3.70 20.17 8.39
CA GLU A 108 -2.87 20.21 7.19
C GLU A 108 -2.36 18.82 6.78
N VAL A 109 -2.02 18.72 5.48
CA VAL A 109 -1.48 17.51 4.85
C VAL A 109 -0.13 17.83 4.22
N LEU A 110 0.88 17.03 4.52
CA LEU A 110 2.20 17.05 3.90
C LEU A 110 2.40 15.75 3.09
N LEU A 111 2.92 15.84 1.88
CA LEU A 111 3.34 14.71 1.07
C LEU A 111 4.87 14.74 0.93
N LEU A 112 5.52 13.69 1.42
CA LEU A 112 6.95 13.47 1.25
C LEU A 112 7.27 13.03 -0.17
N GLU A 113 8.52 13.22 -0.59
CA GLU A 113 9.01 12.70 -1.86
C GLU A 113 9.07 11.16 -1.89
N ASN A 114 9.19 10.60 -3.10
CA ASN A 114 9.16 9.18 -3.39
C ASN A 114 10.21 8.40 -2.59
N LEU A 115 9.70 7.58 -1.66
CA LEU A 115 10.53 6.73 -0.80
C LEU A 115 11.52 5.84 -1.57
N ARG A 116 11.22 5.49 -2.83
CA ARG A 116 12.09 4.63 -3.65
C ARG A 116 13.24 5.36 -4.33
N PHE A 117 13.35 6.68 -4.19
CA PHE A 117 14.58 7.41 -4.50
C PHE A 117 15.71 7.04 -3.53
N HIS A 118 15.37 6.54 -2.34
CA HIS A 118 16.30 5.96 -1.39
C HIS A 118 16.36 4.44 -1.55
N PRO A 119 17.51 3.85 -1.97
CA PRO A 119 17.63 2.39 -2.08
C PRO A 119 17.40 1.67 -0.73
N GLU A 120 17.58 2.36 0.38
CA GLU A 120 17.33 1.95 1.77
C GLU A 120 15.89 1.46 1.98
N GLU A 121 14.89 2.08 1.32
CA GLU A 121 13.47 1.71 1.41
C GLU A 121 13.25 0.23 1.02
N LYS A 122 13.82 -0.18 -0.12
CA LYS A 122 13.65 -1.56 -0.63
C LYS A 122 14.45 -2.58 0.19
N LYS A 123 15.54 -2.14 0.84
CA LYS A 123 16.39 -2.98 1.70
C LYS A 123 15.79 -3.21 3.08
N GLY A 124 14.77 -2.45 3.47
CA GLY A 124 14.27 -2.50 4.84
C GLY A 124 15.30 -1.98 5.83
N ASP A 125 15.99 -0.90 5.46
CA ASP A 125 17.03 -0.32 6.29
C ASP A 125 16.45 0.25 7.60
N ASP A 126 17.15 0.01 8.71
CA ASP A 126 16.71 0.36 10.07
C ASP A 126 16.93 1.86 10.34
N GLU A 127 18.05 2.43 9.89
CA GLU A 127 18.37 3.85 10.07
C GLU A 127 17.42 4.73 9.26
N PHE A 128 17.20 4.39 7.99
CA PHE A 128 16.22 5.10 7.16
C PHE A 128 14.80 5.01 7.73
N ALA A 129 14.41 3.86 8.30
CA ALA A 129 13.12 3.71 8.96
C ALA A 129 13.02 4.55 10.24
N LYS A 130 14.12 4.75 10.96
CA LYS A 130 14.20 5.61 12.15
C LYS A 130 14.07 7.09 11.77
N ASP A 131 14.72 7.50 10.69
CA ASP A 131 14.63 8.88 10.18
C ASP A 131 13.22 9.20 9.71
N LEU A 132 12.56 8.28 8.99
CA LEU A 132 11.14 8.45 8.67
C LEU A 132 10.27 8.55 9.93
N ALA A 133 10.58 7.74 10.95
CA ALA A 133 9.80 7.71 12.18
C ALA A 133 9.89 9.00 13.01
N SER A 134 10.98 9.79 12.86
CA SER A 134 11.12 11.06 13.59
C SER A 134 10.07 12.10 13.18
N LEU A 135 9.49 11.96 11.99
CA LEU A 135 8.57 12.93 11.40
C LEU A 135 7.17 12.91 12.02
N GLY A 136 6.77 11.85 12.73
CA GLY A 136 5.40 11.68 13.23
C GLY A 136 5.29 11.17 14.67
N ASP A 137 4.13 11.35 15.27
CA ASP A 137 3.80 10.84 16.61
C ASP A 137 3.24 9.41 16.58
N ILE A 138 2.53 9.08 15.49
CA ILE A 138 1.85 7.80 15.29
C ILE A 138 2.05 7.32 13.86
N TYR A 139 2.25 6.01 13.71
CA TYR A 139 2.33 5.36 12.42
C TYR A 139 0.98 4.75 12.01
N VAL A 140 0.52 5.10 10.80
CA VAL A 140 -0.66 4.52 10.17
C VAL A 140 -0.25 3.81 8.89
N ASN A 141 -0.47 2.49 8.81
CA ASN A 141 -0.25 1.77 7.56
C ASN A 141 -1.58 1.61 6.82
N ASP A 142 -1.66 2.17 5.62
CA ASP A 142 -2.83 2.06 4.74
C ASP A 142 -2.45 1.60 3.32
N ALA A 143 -1.29 0.95 3.17
CA ALA A 143 -0.73 0.54 1.89
C ALA A 143 -0.67 -1.00 1.75
N PHE A 144 -1.84 -1.63 1.58
CA PHE A 144 -1.94 -3.10 1.42
C PHE A 144 -1.10 -3.64 0.27
N GLY A 145 -1.07 -2.95 -0.87
CA GLY A 145 -0.30 -3.34 -2.05
C GLY A 145 1.21 -3.52 -1.80
N THR A 146 1.75 -2.91 -0.74
CA THR A 146 3.16 -3.03 -0.33
C THR A 146 3.37 -3.78 0.97
N ALA A 147 2.32 -4.12 1.71
CA ALA A 147 2.42 -4.75 3.04
C ALA A 147 3.06 -6.15 3.02
N HIS A 148 3.11 -6.82 1.86
CA HIS A 148 3.75 -8.13 1.69
C HIS A 148 5.29 -8.06 1.60
N ARG A 149 5.89 -6.86 1.63
CA ARG A 149 7.33 -6.66 1.49
C ARG A 149 7.91 -6.11 2.78
N ALA A 150 9.11 -6.58 3.13
CA ALA A 150 9.87 -6.09 4.27
C ALA A 150 10.58 -4.75 3.98
N HIS A 151 9.85 -3.76 3.46
CA HIS A 151 10.40 -2.43 3.20
C HIS A 151 10.47 -1.60 4.49
N ALA A 152 11.30 -0.55 4.47
CA ALA A 152 11.51 0.34 5.61
C ALA A 152 10.20 0.98 6.06
N SER A 153 9.50 1.67 5.15
CA SER A 153 8.25 2.41 5.39
C SER A 153 6.99 1.56 5.70
N THR A 154 7.10 0.24 5.64
CA THR A 154 5.95 -0.68 5.85
C THR A 154 6.16 -1.59 7.06
N THR A 155 7.36 -2.15 7.20
CA THR A 155 7.64 -3.21 8.18
C THR A 155 8.54 -2.70 9.31
N ILE A 156 9.65 -2.08 8.96
CA ILE A 156 10.72 -1.74 9.91
C ILE A 156 10.34 -0.53 10.74
N ILE A 157 9.75 0.49 10.09
CA ILE A 157 9.32 1.73 10.73
C ILE A 157 8.40 1.51 11.93
N ALA A 158 7.54 0.49 11.87
CA ALA A 158 6.60 0.17 12.92
C ALA A 158 7.26 -0.17 14.27
N LYS A 159 8.56 -0.48 14.30
CA LYS A 159 9.32 -0.74 15.54
C LYS A 159 9.55 0.54 16.35
N TYR A 160 9.64 1.70 15.71
CA TYR A 160 9.94 2.98 16.36
C TYR A 160 8.71 3.66 16.95
N PHE A 161 7.53 3.15 16.64
CA PHE A 161 6.27 3.70 17.12
C PHE A 161 5.67 2.83 18.22
N LYS A 162 5.41 3.47 19.38
CA LYS A 162 4.58 2.88 20.44
C LYS A 162 3.13 2.79 19.98
N ASP A 163 2.62 3.88 19.40
CA ASP A 163 1.27 3.97 18.86
C ASP A 163 1.31 3.74 17.36
N LYS A 164 0.58 2.72 16.90
CA LYS A 164 0.48 2.34 15.50
C LYS A 164 -0.85 1.64 15.23
N CYS A 165 -1.40 1.88 14.05
CA CYS A 165 -2.67 1.31 13.63
C CYS A 165 -2.73 1.07 12.12
N PHE A 166 -3.77 0.36 11.69
CA PHE A 166 -4.09 0.20 10.28
C PHE A 166 -5.10 1.26 9.86
N GLY A 167 -4.87 1.85 8.69
CA GLY A 167 -5.88 2.67 8.00
C GLY A 167 -7.03 1.81 7.46
N TYR A 168 -8.06 2.47 6.95
CA TYR A 168 -9.29 1.80 6.54
C TYR A 168 -9.10 0.83 5.36
N LEU A 169 -8.25 1.17 4.38
CA LEU A 169 -7.99 0.31 3.22
C LEU A 169 -7.33 -0.99 3.69
N LEU A 170 -6.24 -0.88 4.46
CA LEU A 170 -5.53 -2.06 4.93
C LEU A 170 -6.38 -2.89 5.91
N ALA A 171 -7.13 -2.24 6.81
CA ALA A 171 -8.05 -2.93 7.71
C ALA A 171 -9.13 -3.72 6.95
N LYS A 172 -9.76 -3.11 5.93
CA LYS A 172 -10.77 -3.76 5.09
C LYS A 172 -10.23 -4.96 4.32
N GLU A 173 -9.01 -4.86 3.80
CA GLU A 173 -8.34 -5.97 3.11
C GLU A 173 -8.07 -7.14 4.07
N ILE A 174 -7.56 -6.85 5.28
CA ILE A 174 -7.34 -7.85 6.31
C ILE A 174 -8.66 -8.51 6.75
N GLU A 175 -9.72 -7.72 6.94
CA GLU A 175 -11.06 -8.25 7.26
C GLU A 175 -11.60 -9.15 6.16
N SER A 176 -11.45 -8.75 4.90
CA SER A 176 -11.91 -9.53 3.75
C SER A 176 -11.16 -10.86 3.65
N LEU A 177 -9.83 -10.85 3.88
CA LEU A 177 -9.03 -12.07 3.95
C LEU A 177 -9.44 -12.96 5.13
N ASN A 178 -9.68 -12.39 6.32
CA ASN A 178 -10.09 -13.15 7.50
C ASN A 178 -11.48 -13.79 7.34
N LYS A 179 -12.41 -13.11 6.66
CA LYS A 179 -13.72 -13.68 6.31
C LYS A 179 -13.57 -14.94 5.45
N VAL A 180 -12.61 -14.96 4.53
CA VAL A 180 -12.36 -16.14 3.67
C VAL A 180 -11.57 -17.22 4.42
N LEU A 181 -10.56 -16.83 5.20
CA LEU A 181 -9.56 -17.75 5.75
C LEU A 181 -9.89 -18.31 7.14
N GLY A 182 -10.84 -17.73 7.87
CA GLY A 182 -11.10 -18.08 9.27
C GLY A 182 -12.58 -18.21 9.65
N ASN A 183 -13.44 -17.31 9.17
CA ASN A 183 -14.87 -17.23 9.56
C ASN A 183 -15.82 -17.24 8.36
N SER A 184 -15.56 -18.13 7.40
CA SER A 184 -16.36 -18.19 6.18
C SER A 184 -17.67 -18.95 6.41
N GLN A 185 -18.80 -18.36 5.97
CA GLN A 185 -20.06 -19.11 5.87
C GLN A 185 -19.95 -20.06 4.67
N LYS A 186 -20.12 -21.35 4.95
CA LYS A 186 -20.06 -22.39 3.92
C LYS A 186 -21.36 -22.42 3.09
N PRO A 187 -21.29 -22.76 1.78
CA PRO A 187 -20.09 -23.17 1.05
C PRO A 187 -19.22 -21.98 0.59
N VAL A 188 -17.91 -22.17 0.62
CA VAL A 188 -16.90 -21.21 0.16
C VAL A 188 -16.35 -21.63 -1.19
N THR A 189 -16.48 -20.76 -2.19
CA THR A 189 -15.95 -20.99 -3.53
C THR A 189 -14.80 -20.02 -3.80
N ALA A 190 -13.59 -20.54 -4.03
CA ALA A 190 -12.49 -19.77 -4.57
C ALA A 190 -12.50 -19.82 -6.10
N VAL A 191 -12.38 -18.65 -6.74
CA VAL A 191 -12.19 -18.53 -8.18
C VAL A 191 -10.79 -17.96 -8.42
N LEU A 192 -9.90 -18.78 -8.99
CA LEU A 192 -8.52 -18.40 -9.29
C LEU A 192 -8.31 -18.37 -10.79
N GLY A 193 -7.60 -17.35 -11.24
CA GLY A 193 -7.18 -17.22 -12.62
C GLY A 193 -5.79 -16.62 -12.76
N GLY A 194 -5.37 -16.44 -14.00
CA GLY A 194 -4.04 -15.92 -14.34
C GLY A 194 -3.40 -16.74 -15.45
N ALA A 195 -2.22 -16.31 -15.87
CA ALA A 195 -1.47 -16.97 -16.94
C ALA A 195 -0.60 -18.14 -16.44
N LYS A 196 -0.16 -18.09 -15.17
CA LYS A 196 0.87 -18.98 -14.60
C LYS A 196 0.45 -19.57 -13.26
N VAL A 197 0.50 -20.90 -13.16
CA VAL A 197 0.32 -21.69 -11.92
C VAL A 197 1.42 -21.35 -10.91
N SER A 198 2.67 -21.22 -11.36
CA SER A 198 3.84 -20.95 -10.49
C SER A 198 3.64 -19.74 -9.57
N THR A 199 2.97 -18.70 -10.08
CA THR A 199 2.70 -17.46 -9.33
C THR A 199 1.56 -17.56 -8.30
N LYS A 200 0.81 -18.68 -8.29
CA LYS A 200 -0.41 -18.89 -7.49
C LYS A 200 -0.39 -20.17 -6.66
N ILE A 201 0.58 -21.06 -6.86
CA ILE A 201 0.60 -22.38 -6.21
C ILE A 201 0.58 -22.27 -4.68
N THR A 202 1.41 -21.41 -4.10
CA THR A 202 1.44 -21.18 -2.66
C THR A 202 0.12 -20.60 -2.12
N VAL A 203 -0.60 -19.81 -2.92
CA VAL A 203 -1.93 -19.31 -2.53
C VAL A 203 -2.93 -20.47 -2.54
N ILE A 204 -2.92 -21.31 -3.59
CA ILE A 204 -3.78 -22.49 -3.69
C ILE A 204 -3.57 -23.41 -2.48
N GLU A 205 -2.31 -23.75 -2.18
CA GLU A 205 -1.95 -24.62 -1.06
C GLU A 205 -2.47 -24.07 0.28
N ASN A 206 -2.35 -22.76 0.51
CA ASN A 206 -2.78 -22.14 1.77
C ASN A 206 -4.31 -22.05 1.94
N ILE A 207 -5.07 -22.07 0.85
CA ILE A 207 -6.53 -21.94 0.90
C ILE A 207 -7.28 -23.26 0.68
N LEU A 208 -6.60 -24.30 0.19
CA LEU A 208 -7.22 -25.56 -0.21
C LEU A 208 -8.07 -26.18 0.91
N ASP A 209 -7.53 -26.19 2.13
CA ASP A 209 -8.19 -26.75 3.32
C ASP A 209 -9.33 -25.86 3.86
N LYS A 210 -9.50 -24.66 3.30
CA LYS A 210 -10.40 -23.62 3.80
C LYS A 210 -11.60 -23.37 2.87
N ILE A 211 -11.62 -23.98 1.70
CA ILE A 211 -12.64 -23.79 0.67
C ILE A 211 -13.41 -25.09 0.40
N ASP A 212 -14.67 -24.98 0.00
CA ASP A 212 -15.49 -26.13 -0.37
C ASP A 212 -15.44 -26.38 -1.89
N HIS A 213 -15.22 -25.32 -2.67
CA HIS A 213 -15.11 -25.38 -4.12
C HIS A 213 -13.94 -24.54 -4.63
N LEU A 214 -13.22 -25.07 -5.63
CA LEU A 214 -12.16 -24.38 -6.35
C LEU A 214 -12.49 -24.34 -7.84
N ILE A 215 -12.56 -23.15 -8.41
CA ILE A 215 -12.71 -22.90 -9.85
C ILE A 215 -11.40 -22.31 -10.37
N ILE A 216 -10.81 -22.95 -11.38
CA ILE A 216 -9.57 -22.51 -12.02
C ILE A 216 -9.87 -22.04 -13.45
N GLY A 217 -9.60 -20.76 -13.72
CA GLY A 217 -9.73 -20.14 -15.04
C GLY A 217 -8.41 -19.58 -15.58
N GLY A 218 -8.45 -18.98 -16.77
CA GLY A 218 -7.28 -18.35 -17.40
C GLY A 218 -6.29 -19.33 -18.03
N GLY A 219 -5.08 -18.84 -18.34
CA GLY A 219 -4.02 -19.64 -18.97
C GLY A 219 -3.53 -20.78 -18.08
N MET A 220 -3.56 -20.59 -16.76
CA MET A 220 -3.12 -21.62 -15.80
C MET A 220 -3.99 -22.89 -15.82
N THR A 221 -5.26 -22.80 -16.29
CA THR A 221 -6.15 -23.97 -16.42
C THR A 221 -5.53 -25.05 -17.30
N TYR A 222 -4.77 -24.68 -18.32
CA TYR A 222 -4.21 -25.63 -19.29
C TYR A 222 -3.09 -26.49 -18.70
N THR A 223 -2.29 -25.97 -17.75
CA THR A 223 -1.34 -26.80 -16.99
C THR A 223 -2.08 -27.92 -16.25
N PHE A 224 -3.18 -27.62 -15.57
CA PHE A 224 -3.99 -28.64 -14.89
C PHE A 224 -4.65 -29.63 -15.86
N ILE A 225 -5.13 -29.16 -17.02
CA ILE A 225 -5.71 -30.03 -18.06
C ILE A 225 -4.64 -31.00 -18.60
N LYS A 226 -3.43 -30.50 -18.92
CA LYS A 226 -2.32 -31.32 -19.42
C LYS A 226 -1.85 -32.33 -18.36
N ALA A 227 -1.73 -31.91 -17.10
CA ALA A 227 -1.37 -32.78 -15.98
C ALA A 227 -2.36 -33.95 -15.77
N ARG A 228 -3.64 -33.76 -16.13
CA ARG A 228 -4.67 -34.82 -16.13
C ARG A 228 -4.71 -35.65 -17.41
N GLY A 229 -3.70 -35.53 -18.29
CA GLY A 229 -3.60 -36.25 -19.56
C GLY A 229 -4.43 -35.64 -20.71
N GLY A 230 -4.96 -34.42 -20.52
CA GLY A 230 -5.72 -33.72 -21.55
C GLY A 230 -4.83 -33.10 -22.64
N LYS A 231 -5.44 -32.78 -23.79
CA LYS A 231 -4.78 -32.10 -24.91
C LYS A 231 -5.08 -30.60 -24.86
N ILE A 232 -4.05 -29.76 -24.94
CA ILE A 232 -4.17 -28.30 -24.78
C ILE A 232 -3.80 -27.49 -26.02
N GLY A 233 -3.41 -28.15 -27.12
CA GLY A 233 -2.95 -27.49 -28.34
C GLY A 233 -1.73 -26.59 -28.08
N SER A 234 -1.80 -25.35 -28.56
CA SER A 234 -0.77 -24.32 -28.35
C SER A 234 -1.06 -23.39 -27.17
N SER A 235 -1.93 -23.80 -26.25
CA SER A 235 -2.29 -23.00 -25.08
C SER A 235 -1.12 -22.90 -24.09
N LEU A 236 -1.10 -21.84 -23.28
CA LEU A 236 -0.06 -21.59 -22.27
C LEU A 236 0.06 -22.76 -21.30
N VAL A 237 1.28 -23.22 -21.05
CA VAL A 237 1.56 -24.30 -20.11
C VAL A 237 2.90 -24.07 -19.41
N GLU A 238 2.89 -24.31 -18.11
CA GLU A 238 4.08 -24.51 -17.29
C GLU A 238 4.24 -26.02 -17.11
N ASP A 239 5.34 -26.56 -17.62
CA ASP A 239 5.67 -28.01 -17.60
C ASP A 239 6.47 -28.39 -16.34
N ASP A 240 6.95 -27.39 -15.60
CA ASP A 240 7.71 -27.47 -14.36
C ASP A 240 6.83 -27.48 -13.10
#